data_AF-A0A2M7E500-F1
#
_entry.id   AF-A0A2M7E500-F1
#
_cell.length_a   1.000
_cell.length_b   1.000
_cell.length_c   1.000
_cell.angle_alpha   90.00
_cell.angle_beta   90.00
_cell.angle_gamma   90.00
#
_symmetry.space_group_name_H-M   'P 1'
#
loop_
_entity.id
_entity.type
_entity.pdbx_description
1 polymer ?
#
loop_
_entity_poly.entity_id
_entity_poly.type
_entity_poly.pdbx_seq_one_letter_code
_entity_poly.pdbx_strand_id
1 'polypeptide(L)'
;MRFFKQFVYFIIVVFLFYSLTHNFSNYIKNIEYYNKNKENYQKEQKNNITLKTQLRKQQAPSEIEKTIRNQLNLLKPNEVSLIISLPTPTPIIPTPSPVPNYLQWLRIFSGSN
;
A
#
# COMPACT_ATOMS: atom_id res chain seq x y z
N MET A 1 9.20 52.96 -41.82
CA MET A 1 9.31 51.61 -42.43
C MET A 1 10.21 50.64 -41.68
N ARG A 2 11.44 51.01 -41.26
CA ARG A 2 12.38 50.10 -40.58
C ARG A 2 11.84 49.53 -39.25
N PHE A 3 11.29 50.39 -38.37
CA PHE A 3 10.68 49.98 -37.11
C PHE A 3 9.46 49.06 -37.29
N PHE A 4 8.60 49.34 -38.28
CA PHE A 4 7.44 48.48 -38.59
C PHE A 4 7.88 47.09 -39.07
N LYS A 5 8.87 47.00 -39.96
CA LYS A 5 9.43 45.71 -40.38
C LYS A 5 10.00 44.94 -39.19
N GLN A 6 10.72 45.62 -38.29
CA GLN A 6 11.31 45.00 -37.11
C GLN A 6 10.26 44.48 -36.11
N PHE A 7 9.16 45.21 -35.96
CA PHE A 7 8.01 44.79 -35.16
C PHE A 7 7.31 43.55 -35.75
N VAL A 8 7.08 43.51 -37.06
CA VAL A 8 6.51 42.34 -37.75
C VAL A 8 7.43 41.12 -37.61
N TYR A 9 8.74 41.28 -37.79
CA TYR A 9 9.70 40.19 -37.56
C TYR A 9 9.66 39.68 -36.12
N PHE A 10 9.57 40.57 -35.14
CA PHE A 10 9.45 40.17 -33.74
C PHE A 10 8.19 39.33 -33.48
N ILE A 11 7.03 39.75 -34.00
CA ILE A 11 5.78 38.99 -33.89
C ILE A 11 5.91 37.60 -34.52
N ILE A 12 6.51 37.51 -35.72
CA ILE A 12 6.71 36.22 -36.39
C ILE A 12 7.60 35.31 -35.55
N VAL A 13 8.70 35.82 -35.02
CA VAL A 13 9.63 35.04 -34.19
C VAL A 13 8.92 34.55 -32.92
N VAL A 14 8.19 35.41 -32.22
CA VAL A 14 7.42 35.02 -31.02
C VAL A 14 6.37 33.97 -31.36
N PHE A 15 5.65 34.14 -32.48
CA PHE A 15 4.67 33.17 -32.95
C PHE A 15 5.29 31.80 -33.24
N LEU A 16 6.46 31.76 -33.88
CA LEU A 16 7.18 30.52 -34.16
C LEU A 16 7.62 29.84 -32.85
N PHE A 17 8.15 30.59 -31.89
CA PHE A 17 8.53 30.03 -30.59
C PHE A 17 7.32 29.49 -29.82
N TYR A 18 6.20 30.21 -29.84
CA TYR A 18 4.96 29.76 -29.22
C TYR A 18 4.46 28.46 -29.85
N SER A 19 4.39 28.41 -31.18
CA SER A 19 3.95 27.23 -31.94
C SER A 19 4.86 26.03 -31.66
N LEU A 20 6.17 26.23 -31.66
CA LEU A 20 7.13 25.15 -31.43
C LEU A 20 7.03 24.61 -30.00
N THR A 21 6.92 25.49 -29.01
CA THR A 21 6.77 25.12 -27.59
C THR A 21 5.46 24.36 -27.36
N HIS A 22 4.36 24.83 -27.96
CA HIS A 22 3.06 24.17 -27.84
C HIS A 22 3.07 22.77 -28.45
N ASN A 23 3.59 22.63 -29.68
CA ASN A 23 3.71 21.34 -30.35
C ASN A 23 4.62 20.36 -29.59
N PHE A 24 5.75 20.84 -29.09
CA PHE A 24 6.68 20.02 -28.33
C PHE A 24 6.08 19.54 -27.00
N SER A 25 5.41 20.43 -26.26
CA SER A 25 4.73 20.08 -25.01
C SER A 25 3.61 19.06 -25.24
N ASN A 26 2.82 19.23 -26.31
CA ASN A 26 1.76 18.28 -26.65
C ASN A 26 2.32 16.91 -27.03
N TYR A 27 3.41 16.86 -27.78
CA TYR A 27 4.05 15.60 -28.13
C TYR A 27 4.53 14.82 -26.90
N ILE A 28 5.18 15.50 -25.95
CA ILE A 28 5.62 14.88 -24.68
C ILE A 28 4.42 14.34 -23.91
N LYS A 29 3.37 15.16 -23.74
CA LYS A 29 2.14 14.75 -23.03
C LYS A 29 1.49 13.53 -23.66
N ASN A 30 1.46 13.45 -24.99
CA ASN A 30 0.87 12.32 -25.70
C ASN A 30 1.67 11.03 -25.50
N ILE A 31 3.00 11.10 -25.47
CA ILE A 31 3.85 9.95 -25.17
C ILE A 31 3.66 9.50 -23.71
N GLU A 32 3.66 10.43 -22.77
CA GLU A 32 3.45 10.13 -21.36
C GLU A 32 2.07 9.48 -21.14
N TYR A 33 1.03 10.05 -21.75
CA TYR A 33 -0.31 9.49 -21.72
C TYR A 33 -0.34 8.07 -22.31
N TYR A 34 0.26 7.85 -23.47
CA TYR A 34 0.31 6.52 -24.09
C TYR A 34 1.00 5.50 -23.19
N ASN A 35 2.18 5.83 -22.66
CA ASN A 35 2.95 4.93 -21.80
C ASN A 35 2.19 4.60 -20.51
N LYS A 36 1.58 5.61 -19.87
CA LYS A 36 0.77 5.42 -18.66
C LYS A 36 -0.44 4.53 -18.92
N ASN A 37 -1.14 4.72 -20.03
CA ASN A 37 -2.29 3.88 -20.39
C ASN A 37 -1.86 2.45 -20.71
N LYS A 38 -0.75 2.26 -21.41
CA LYS A 38 -0.19 0.94 -21.69
C LYS A 38 0.17 0.21 -20.40
N GLU A 39 0.83 0.88 -19.46
CA GLU A 39 1.19 0.31 -18.16
C GLU A 39 -0.04 -0.06 -17.34
N ASN A 40 -1.02 0.85 -17.24
CA ASN A 40 -2.28 0.59 -16.54
C ASN A 40 -3.03 -0.61 -17.14
N TYR A 41 -3.10 -0.68 -18.47
CA TYR A 41 -3.73 -1.81 -19.16
C TYR A 41 -3.03 -3.13 -18.84
N GLN A 42 -1.69 -3.16 -18.86
CA GLN A 42 -0.93 -4.36 -18.52
C GLN A 42 -1.11 -4.76 -17.05
N LYS A 43 -1.19 -3.79 -16.14
CA LYS A 43 -1.46 -4.01 -14.72
C LYS A 43 -2.85 -4.63 -14.51
N GLU A 44 -3.88 -4.05 -15.14
CA GLU A 44 -5.24 -4.57 -15.05
C GLU A 44 -5.39 -5.97 -15.65
N GLN A 45 -4.69 -6.26 -16.75
CA GLN A 45 -4.65 -7.62 -17.30
C GLN A 45 -4.05 -8.63 -16.31
N LYS A 46 -2.91 -8.30 -15.68
CA LYS A 46 -2.29 -9.16 -14.66
C LYS A 46 -3.20 -9.35 -13.43
N ASN A 47 -3.85 -8.28 -12.98
CA ASN A 47 -4.82 -8.34 -11.89
C ASN A 47 -5.99 -9.27 -12.24
N ASN A 48 -6.56 -9.13 -13.44
CA ASN A 48 -7.66 -9.96 -13.90
C ASN A 48 -7.31 -11.46 -13.92
N ILE A 49 -6.13 -11.81 -14.44
CA ILE A 49 -5.62 -13.19 -14.46
C ILE A 49 -5.46 -13.72 -13.03
N THR A 50 -4.89 -12.89 -12.14
CA THR A 50 -4.66 -13.25 -10.73
C THR A 50 -5.99 -13.52 -10.01
N LEU A 51 -6.96 -12.62 -10.17
CA LEU A 51 -8.30 -12.74 -9.58
C LEU A 51 -9.04 -13.97 -10.13
N LYS A 52 -9.01 -14.20 -11.44
CA LYS A 52 -9.60 -15.43 -12.04
C LYS A 52 -8.96 -16.69 -11.49
N THR A 53 -7.64 -16.66 -11.28
CA THR A 53 -6.91 -17.80 -10.70
C THR A 53 -7.30 -18.02 -9.25
N GLN A 54 -7.42 -16.95 -8.45
CA GLN A 54 -7.87 -17.02 -7.05
C GLN A 54 -9.31 -17.54 -6.95
N LEU A 55 -10.21 -17.06 -7.80
CA LEU A 55 -11.60 -17.54 -7.86
C LEU A 55 -11.65 -19.05 -8.13
N ARG A 56 -10.89 -19.53 -9.12
CA ARG A 56 -10.81 -20.96 -9.41
C ARG A 56 -10.23 -21.76 -8.25
N LYS A 57 -9.22 -21.23 -7.56
CA LYS A 57 -8.64 -21.87 -6.36
C LYS A 57 -9.66 -21.96 -5.23
N GLN A 58 -10.41 -20.90 -4.96
CA GLN A 58 -11.46 -20.90 -3.93
C GLN A 58 -12.59 -21.87 -4.24
N GLN A 59 -12.93 -22.04 -5.52
CA GLN A 59 -13.92 -23.03 -5.98
C GLN A 59 -13.37 -24.46 -5.99
N ALA A 60 -12.08 -24.67 -5.77
CA ALA A 60 -11.51 -26.01 -5.73
C ALA A 60 -12.11 -26.78 -4.54
N PRO A 61 -12.50 -28.05 -4.71
CA PRO A 61 -13.10 -28.85 -3.64
C PRO A 61 -12.27 -28.90 -2.35
N SER A 62 -10.95 -28.80 -2.45
CA SER A 62 -10.03 -28.77 -1.31
C SER A 62 -10.15 -27.49 -0.46
N GLU A 63 -10.30 -26.33 -1.08
CA GLU A 63 -10.46 -25.06 -0.36
C GLU A 63 -11.87 -24.94 0.24
N ILE A 64 -12.88 -25.49 -0.45
CA ILE A 64 -14.24 -25.62 0.07
C ILE A 64 -14.24 -26.55 1.29
N GLU A 65 -13.62 -27.73 1.19
CA GLU A 65 -13.49 -28.67 2.32
C GLU A 65 -12.74 -28.03 3.49
N LYS A 66 -11.65 -27.32 3.23
CA LYS A 66 -10.88 -26.60 4.26
C LYS A 66 -11.73 -25.54 4.96
N THR A 67 -12.53 -24.78 4.21
CA THR A 67 -13.46 -23.78 4.76
C THR A 67 -14.50 -24.45 5.66
N ILE A 68 -15.11 -25.54 5.17
CA ILE A 68 -16.09 -26.35 5.91
C ILE A 68 -15.48 -26.91 7.20
N ARG A 69 -14.29 -27.51 7.15
CA ARG A 69 -13.59 -28.06 8.32
C ARG A 69 -13.27 -26.97 9.35
N ASN A 70 -12.79 -25.81 8.91
CA ASN A 70 -12.36 -24.74 9.81
C ASN A 70 -13.52 -23.96 10.44
N GLN A 71 -14.59 -23.71 9.67
CA GLN A 71 -15.71 -22.88 10.15
C GLN A 71 -16.80 -23.70 10.84
N LEU A 72 -17.07 -24.90 10.35
CA LEU A 72 -18.19 -25.74 10.82
C LEU A 72 -17.71 -26.93 11.66
N ASN A 73 -16.39 -27.12 11.82
CA ASN A 73 -15.81 -28.30 12.48
C ASN A 73 -16.36 -29.64 11.94
N LEU A 74 -16.80 -29.66 10.67
CA LEU A 74 -17.35 -30.84 10.02
C LEU A 74 -16.21 -31.76 9.57
N LEU A 75 -16.28 -33.02 9.99
CA LEU A 75 -15.29 -34.06 9.72
C LEU A 75 -15.81 -35.08 8.71
N LYS A 76 -14.90 -35.83 8.09
CA LYS A 76 -15.28 -37.02 7.31
C LYS A 76 -15.74 -38.15 8.25
N PRO A 77 -16.53 -39.12 7.74
CA PRO A 77 -16.90 -40.30 8.53
C PRO A 77 -15.65 -40.99 9.09
N ASN A 78 -15.66 -41.32 10.38
CA ASN A 78 -14.57 -41.98 11.12
C ASN A 78 -13.33 -41.11 11.45
N GLU A 79 -13.42 -39.77 11.35
CA GLU A 79 -12.40 -38.84 11.87
C GLU A 79 -12.76 -38.36 13.31
N VAL A 80 -11.75 -37.98 14.12
CA VAL A 80 -11.92 -37.45 15.50
C VAL A 80 -11.36 -36.02 15.58
N SER A 81 -12.15 -35.05 16.05
CA SER A 81 -11.67 -33.67 16.28
C SER A 81 -11.08 -33.52 17.68
N LEU A 82 -9.85 -32.98 17.77
CA LEU A 82 -9.24 -32.53 19.00
C LEU A 82 -9.34 -31.00 19.09
N ILE A 83 -10.16 -30.47 20.01
CA ILE A 83 -10.29 -29.03 20.25
C ILE A 83 -9.38 -28.66 21.42
N ILE A 84 -8.32 -27.89 21.14
CA ILE A 84 -7.39 -27.38 22.16
C ILE A 84 -7.82 -25.96 22.53
N SER A 85 -8.34 -25.78 23.74
CA SER A 85 -8.62 -24.46 24.30
C SER A 85 -7.33 -23.68 24.50
N LEU A 86 -7.34 -22.37 24.24
CA LEU A 86 -6.20 -21.53 24.60
C LEU A 86 -5.95 -21.59 26.12
N PRO A 87 -4.69 -21.64 26.56
CA PRO A 87 -4.37 -21.60 27.98
C PRO A 87 -4.86 -20.27 28.58
N THR A 88 -5.44 -20.34 29.77
CA THR A 88 -5.80 -19.14 30.56
C THR A 88 -4.54 -18.30 30.74
N PRO A 89 -4.56 -16.98 30.43
CA PRO A 89 -3.40 -16.14 30.62
C PRO A 89 -2.98 -16.17 32.08
N THR A 90 -1.73 -16.53 32.34
CA THR A 90 -1.16 -16.52 33.69
C THR A 90 -1.31 -15.12 34.27
N PRO A 91 -1.86 -14.96 35.49
CA PRO A 91 -1.98 -13.65 36.12
C PRO A 91 -0.59 -13.04 36.25
N ILE A 92 -0.39 -11.90 35.58
CA ILE A 92 0.83 -11.10 35.70
C ILE A 92 0.73 -10.42 37.06
N ILE A 93 1.46 -10.90 38.05
CA ILE A 93 1.62 -10.18 39.32
C ILE A 93 2.49 -8.97 39.00
N PRO A 94 1.99 -7.73 39.09
CA PRO A 94 2.81 -6.55 38.84
C PRO A 94 3.93 -6.53 39.87
N THR A 95 5.17 -6.77 39.42
CA THR A 95 6.34 -6.53 40.25
C THR A 95 6.44 -5.01 40.43
N PRO A 96 6.58 -4.49 41.66
CA PRO A 96 6.73 -3.05 41.85
C PRO A 96 7.92 -2.58 41.01
N SER A 97 7.68 -1.57 40.16
CA SER A 97 8.74 -0.96 39.37
C SER A 97 9.82 -0.47 40.34
N PRO A 98 11.10 -0.79 40.12
CA PRO A 98 12.16 -0.29 40.97
C PRO A 98 12.14 1.24 40.95
N VAL A 99 12.25 1.86 42.13
CA VAL A 99 12.33 3.32 42.24
C VAL A 99 13.58 3.78 41.48
N PRO A 100 13.48 4.74 40.55
CA PRO A 100 14.62 5.27 39.81
C PRO A 100 15.75 5.73 40.74
N ASN A 101 17.00 5.43 40.38
CA ASN A 101 18.17 5.73 41.20
C ASN A 101 18.26 7.21 41.62
N TYR A 102 17.88 8.14 40.73
CA TYR A 102 17.91 9.57 41.05
C TYR A 102 16.97 9.95 42.21
N LEU A 103 15.81 9.28 42.35
CA LEU A 103 14.89 9.47 43.47
C LEU A 103 15.44 8.84 44.76
N GLN A 104 16.16 7.72 44.65
CA GLN A 104 16.85 7.13 45.78
C GLN A 104 17.94 8.07 46.32
N TRP A 105 18.74 8.65 45.43
CA TRP A 105 19.74 9.66 45.81
C TRP A 105 19.11 10.91 46.40
N LEU A 106 18.03 11.43 45.80
CA LEU A 106 17.30 12.56 46.36
C LEU A 106 16.82 12.29 47.79
N ARG A 107 16.23 11.13 48.07
CA ARG A 107 15.79 10.76 49.44
C ARG A 107 16.96 10.71 50.43
N ILE A 108 18.11 10.19 50.01
CA ILE A 108 19.34 10.17 50.83
C ILE A 108 19.82 11.59 51.14
N PHE A 109 19.79 12.49 50.15
CA PHE A 109 20.34 13.84 50.28
C PHE A 109 19.35 14.89 50.78
N SER A 110 18.03 14.65 50.71
CA SER A 110 16.98 15.57 51.15
C SER A 110 16.51 15.34 52.59
N GLY A 111 17.03 14.31 53.27
CA GLY A 111 16.77 14.07 54.70
C GLY A 111 15.32 13.70 55.05
N SER A 112 14.49 13.33 54.07
CA SER A 112 13.12 12.88 54.31
C SER A 112 13.09 11.36 54.52
N ASN A 113 12.99 10.94 55.79
CA ASN A 113 12.54 9.59 56.15
C ASN A 113 11.01 9.55 56.15
#